data_AF-A0A088E5R9-F1
#
_entry.id   AF-A0A088E5R9-F1
#
_cell.length_a   1.000
_cell.length_b   1.000
_cell.length_c   1.000
_cell.angle_alpha   90.00
_cell.angle_beta   90.00
_cell.angle_gamma   90.00
#
_symmetry.space_group_name_H-M   'P 1'
#
loop_
_entity.id
_entity.type
_entity.pdbx_description
1 polymer ?
#
loop_
_entity_poly.entity_id
_entity_poly.type
_entity_poly.pdbx_seq_one_letter_code
_entity_poly.pdbx_strand_id
1 'polypeptide(L)'
;MSEEYFIDYMNDKVFVILLGSSAEKTYLYYPKGDALFVIGRDKVELMEIEEVIGRAPAGFKLSPPKESWEQIKSRKVTWYILDQQIEADNVYLVMSSESDYRKIENTASPDRLKYFVLKDANPHEYRDWCCVLIASTRDMDVPSTFKKVYMRELVKNNS
;
A
#
# COMPACT_ATOMS: atom_id res chain seq x y z
N MET A 1 -2.97 17.05 6.61
CA MET A 1 -3.47 16.67 5.28
C MET A 1 -2.39 15.80 4.66
N SER A 2 -2.65 14.50 4.46
CA SER A 2 -1.73 13.61 3.74
C SER A 2 -1.86 13.94 2.26
N GLU A 3 -0.82 14.52 1.66
CA GLU A 3 -0.81 14.75 0.22
C GLU A 3 -0.45 13.40 -0.44
N GLU A 4 -1.48 12.60 -0.72
CA GLU A 4 -1.38 11.45 -1.62
C GLU A 4 -1.31 11.97 -3.06
N TYR A 5 -0.46 11.35 -3.89
CA TYR A 5 -0.26 11.80 -5.26
C TYR A 5 -0.42 10.66 -6.25
N PHE A 6 -0.78 11.06 -7.46
CA PHE A 6 -0.54 10.27 -8.65
C PHE A 6 0.52 10.97 -9.48
N ILE A 7 1.47 10.20 -10.00
CA ILE A 7 2.45 10.70 -10.97
C ILE A 7 2.31 9.92 -12.27
N ASP A 8 2.67 10.54 -13.37
CA ASP A 8 2.78 9.86 -14.66
C ASP A 8 4.23 9.36 -14.84
N TYR A 9 4.38 8.06 -15.09
CA TYR A 9 5.69 7.44 -15.33
C TYR A 9 5.55 6.36 -16.41
N MET A 10 6.33 6.48 -17.49
CA MET A 10 6.32 5.52 -18.62
C MET A 10 4.90 5.26 -19.19
N ASN A 11 4.06 6.31 -19.28
CA ASN A 11 2.64 6.26 -19.69
C ASN A 11 1.68 5.58 -18.71
N ASP A 12 2.13 5.22 -17.51
CA ASP A 12 1.26 4.73 -16.44
C ASP A 12 0.98 5.85 -15.42
N LYS A 13 -0.25 5.87 -14.91
CA LYS A 13 -0.62 6.68 -13.76
C LYS A 13 -0.35 5.88 -12.48
N VAL A 14 0.56 6.36 -11.65
CA VAL A 14 1.11 5.61 -10.51
C VAL A 14 0.70 6.25 -9.19
N PHE A 15 0.00 5.48 -8.35
CA PHE A 15 -0.30 5.89 -6.97
C PHE A 15 0.96 5.91 -6.12
N VAL A 16 1.22 7.03 -5.44
CA VAL A 16 2.40 7.18 -4.58
C VAL A 16 2.09 7.93 -3.28
N ILE A 17 2.88 7.64 -2.25
CA ILE A 17 2.74 8.19 -0.90
C ILE A 17 3.94 9.07 -0.59
N LEU A 18 3.71 10.32 -0.17
CA LEU A 18 4.80 11.19 0.29
C LEU A 18 5.52 10.57 1.50
N LEU A 19 6.83 10.37 1.37
CA LEU A 19 7.69 10.02 2.51
C LEU A 19 8.32 11.25 3.13
N GLY A 20 8.66 12.24 2.31
CA GLY A 20 9.21 13.51 2.74
C GLY A 20 9.88 14.24 1.60
N SER A 21 10.36 15.45 1.89
CA SER A 21 11.02 16.32 0.95
C SER A 21 12.20 17.04 1.60
N SER A 22 13.17 17.42 0.80
CA SER A 22 14.24 18.37 1.12
C SER A 22 14.14 19.58 0.19
N ALA A 23 15.06 20.54 0.31
CA ALA A 23 15.10 21.71 -0.58
C ALA A 23 15.30 21.35 -2.07
N GLU A 24 15.79 20.14 -2.37
CA GLU A 24 16.15 19.74 -3.74
C GLU A 24 15.45 18.49 -4.24
N LYS A 25 14.90 17.66 -3.34
CA LYS A 25 14.34 16.35 -3.70
C LYS A 25 13.05 16.06 -2.94
N THR A 26 12.11 15.42 -3.63
CA THR A 26 10.90 14.84 -3.05
C THR A 26 10.96 13.32 -3.19
N TYR A 27 10.62 12.61 -2.10
CA TYR A 27 10.63 11.16 -2.04
C TYR A 27 9.21 10.64 -1.97
N LEU A 28 8.76 10.01 -3.05
CA LEU A 28 7.42 9.43 -3.17
C LEU A 28 7.54 7.91 -3.20
N TYR A 29 6.87 7.23 -2.28
CA TYR A 29 6.86 5.78 -2.20
C TYR A 29 5.78 5.19 -3.08
N TYR A 30 6.16 4.21 -3.90
CA TYR A 30 5.26 3.40 -4.71
C TYR A 30 5.00 2.07 -4.02
N PRO A 31 3.84 1.89 -3.35
CA PRO A 31 3.61 0.73 -2.50
C PRO A 31 3.57 -0.58 -3.27
N LYS A 32 2.93 -0.63 -4.44
CA LYS A 32 2.82 -1.86 -5.25
C LYS A 32 4.19 -2.47 -5.55
N GLY A 33 5.13 -1.64 -5.99
CA GLY A 33 6.48 -2.05 -6.36
C GLY A 33 7.48 -2.07 -5.22
N ASP A 34 7.12 -1.60 -4.02
CA ASP A 34 8.04 -1.38 -2.89
C ASP A 34 9.31 -0.57 -3.31
N ALA A 35 9.07 0.54 -3.99
CA ALA A 35 10.12 1.36 -4.61
C ALA A 35 9.89 2.86 -4.32
N LEU A 36 10.91 3.69 -4.56
CA LEU A 36 10.82 5.15 -4.44
C LEU A 36 10.97 5.84 -5.77
N PHE A 37 10.11 6.81 -6.02
CA PHE A 37 10.39 7.88 -6.96
C PHE A 37 11.11 9.02 -6.23
N VAL A 38 12.31 9.34 -6.69
CA VAL A 38 13.10 10.48 -6.25
C VAL A 38 12.95 11.58 -7.30
N ILE A 39 12.18 12.59 -6.96
CA ILE A 39 11.90 13.73 -7.84
C ILE A 39 12.87 14.85 -7.49
N GLY A 40 13.80 15.15 -8.40
CA GLY A 40 14.64 16.34 -8.36
C GLY A 40 14.09 17.45 -9.26
N ARG A 41 14.84 18.54 -9.43
CA ARG A 41 14.44 19.68 -10.28
C ARG A 41 14.14 19.30 -11.73
N ASP A 42 15.00 18.47 -12.33
CA ASP A 42 14.95 18.16 -13.77
C ASP A 42 14.80 16.67 -14.08
N LYS A 43 14.61 15.83 -13.06
CA LYS A 43 14.55 14.37 -13.23
C LYS A 43 13.65 13.68 -12.22
N VAL A 44 13.00 12.62 -12.68
CA VAL A 44 12.29 11.64 -11.86
C VAL A 44 13.05 10.32 -11.98
N GLU A 45 13.56 9.82 -10.86
CA GLU A 45 14.30 8.56 -10.82
C GLU A 45 13.53 7.52 -10.01
N LEU A 46 13.27 6.35 -10.58
CA LEU A 46 12.80 5.19 -9.84
C LEU A 46 14.00 4.51 -9.19
N MET A 47 13.90 4.24 -7.88
CA MET A 47 14.96 3.67 -7.05
C MET A 47 14.41 2.54 -6.18
N GLU A 48 15.21 1.52 -5.92
CA GLU A 48 14.91 0.45 -4.95
C GLU A 48 15.39 0.80 -3.55
N ILE A 49 14.65 0.34 -2.54
CA ILE A 49 15.02 0.47 -1.13
C ILE A 49 15.86 -0.74 -0.76
N GLU A 50 17.16 -0.54 -0.53
CA GLU A 50 18.03 -1.63 -0.04
C GLU A 50 17.91 -1.78 1.47
N GLU A 51 17.87 -0.65 2.18
CA GLU A 51 17.89 -0.61 3.63
C GLU A 51 17.30 0.70 4.15
N VAL A 52 16.74 0.67 5.37
CA VAL A 52 16.29 1.85 6.11
C VAL A 52 17.11 1.97 7.40
N ILE A 53 18.04 2.92 7.44
CA ILE A 53 18.92 3.20 8.58
C ILE A 53 18.38 4.42 9.33
N GLY A 54 17.80 4.23 10.52
CA GLY A 54 17.28 5.34 11.32
C GLY A 54 15.91 5.84 10.84
N ARG A 55 15.78 7.13 10.51
CA ARG A 55 14.49 7.74 10.11
C ARG A 55 14.46 8.12 8.63
N ALA A 56 13.40 7.70 7.95
CA ALA A 56 13.07 8.15 6.59
C ALA A 56 12.80 9.67 6.53
N PRO A 57 13.09 10.35 5.40
CA PRO A 57 13.71 9.82 4.19
C PRO A 57 15.26 9.81 4.20
N ALA A 58 15.91 10.49 5.16
CA ALA A 58 17.37 10.57 5.25
C ALA A 58 18.06 9.21 5.49
N GLY A 59 17.33 8.26 6.08
CA GLY A 59 17.80 6.91 6.36
C GLY A 59 17.75 5.91 5.20
N PHE A 60 17.19 6.27 4.04
CA PHE A 60 17.10 5.29 2.95
C PHE A 60 18.43 5.10 2.24
N LYS A 61 18.87 3.84 2.16
CA LYS A 61 19.91 3.42 1.22
C LYS A 61 19.23 2.96 -0.07
N LEU A 62 19.50 3.66 -1.16
CA LEU A 62 18.82 3.49 -2.44
C LEU A 62 19.79 3.01 -3.52
N SER A 63 19.29 2.14 -4.40
CA SER A 63 20.01 1.70 -5.60
C SER A 63 19.12 1.73 -6.84
N PRO A 64 19.71 1.75 -8.05
CA PRO A 64 18.94 1.61 -9.27
C PRO A 64 18.16 0.28 -9.28
N PRO A 65 16.96 0.24 -9.86
CA PRO A 65 16.17 -0.97 -9.88
C PRO A 65 16.86 -2.10 -10.64
N LYS A 66 16.81 -3.30 -10.06
CA LYS A 66 17.35 -4.52 -10.69
C LYS A 66 16.40 -5.11 -11.74
N GLU A 67 15.13 -4.77 -11.65
CA GLU A 67 14.06 -5.24 -12.52
C GLU A 67 13.54 -4.11 -13.43
N SER A 68 12.88 -4.48 -14.53
CA SER A 68 12.20 -3.51 -15.40
C SER A 68 10.97 -2.91 -14.73
N TRP A 69 10.50 -1.76 -15.23
CA TRP A 69 9.28 -1.11 -14.74
C TRP A 69 8.05 -2.06 -14.78
N GLU A 70 7.90 -2.83 -15.86
CA GLU A 70 6.80 -3.79 -16.01
C GLU A 70 6.82 -4.87 -14.93
N GLN A 71 8.01 -5.36 -14.57
CA GLN A 71 8.16 -6.32 -13.47
C GLN A 71 7.83 -5.67 -12.12
N ILE A 72 8.38 -4.48 -11.85
CA ILE A 72 8.16 -3.76 -10.59
C ILE A 72 6.68 -3.46 -10.36
N LYS A 73 5.97 -2.95 -11.38
CA LYS A 73 4.54 -2.62 -11.25
C LYS A 73 3.64 -3.86 -11.15
N SER A 74 4.15 -5.05 -11.47
CA SER A 74 3.44 -6.32 -11.34
C SER A 74 3.71 -7.09 -10.04
N ARG A 75 4.62 -6.60 -9.18
CA ARG A 75 4.99 -7.27 -7.92
C ARG A 75 3.76 -7.54 -7.05
N LYS A 76 3.72 -8.72 -6.44
CA LYS A 76 2.62 -9.17 -5.59
C LYS A 76 2.68 -8.50 -4.22
N VAL A 77 1.52 -8.10 -3.69
CA VAL A 77 1.37 -7.59 -2.33
C VAL A 77 0.74 -8.68 -1.47
N THR A 78 1.31 -8.92 -0.30
CA THR A 78 0.82 -9.91 0.67
C THR A 78 0.40 -9.20 1.95
N TRP A 79 -0.87 -9.29 2.28
CA TRP A 79 -1.41 -8.83 3.56
C TRP A 79 -1.34 -9.92 4.62
N TYR A 80 -0.94 -9.55 5.82
CA TYR A 80 -1.01 -10.37 7.03
C TYR A 80 -2.17 -9.84 7.88
N ILE A 81 -3.25 -10.62 7.97
CA ILE A 81 -4.47 -10.22 8.68
C ILE A 81 -4.88 -11.38 9.57
N LEU A 82 -4.85 -11.18 10.90
CA LEU A 82 -5.19 -12.23 11.88
C LEU A 82 -4.43 -13.53 11.58
N ASP A 83 -3.10 -13.45 11.42
CA ASP A 83 -2.20 -14.59 11.13
C ASP A 83 -2.42 -15.29 9.78
N GLN A 84 -3.32 -14.79 8.94
CA GLN A 84 -3.56 -15.30 7.59
C GLN A 84 -2.84 -14.44 6.55
N GLN A 85 -2.29 -15.10 5.52
CA GLN A 85 -1.66 -14.44 4.38
C GLN A 85 -2.67 -14.28 3.24
N ILE A 86 -2.80 -13.07 2.73
CA ILE A 86 -3.74 -12.72 1.67
C ILE A 86 -2.99 -11.97 0.57
N GLU A 87 -2.73 -12.65 -0.54
CA GLU A 87 -2.19 -12.01 -1.74
C GLU A 87 -3.29 -11.17 -2.41
N ALA A 88 -3.14 -9.84 -2.39
CA ALA A 88 -4.01 -8.84 -3.01
C ALA A 88 -3.38 -7.44 -2.94
N ASP A 89 -3.61 -6.62 -3.96
CA ASP A 89 -3.17 -5.22 -3.96
C ASP A 89 -3.91 -4.41 -2.90
N ASN A 90 -5.22 -4.63 -2.80
CA ASN A 90 -6.07 -4.06 -1.76
C ASN A 90 -7.00 -5.13 -1.18
N VAL A 91 -7.41 -4.95 0.08
CA VAL A 91 -8.30 -5.88 0.79
C VAL A 91 -9.54 -5.15 1.27
N TYR A 92 -10.71 -5.75 1.02
CA TYR A 92 -11.96 -5.32 1.64
C TYR A 92 -12.39 -6.38 2.65
N LEU A 93 -12.23 -6.09 3.93
CA LEU A 93 -12.52 -7.00 5.02
C LEU A 93 -13.91 -6.71 5.60
N VAL A 94 -14.84 -7.64 5.41
CA VAL A 94 -16.17 -7.60 6.03
C VAL A 94 -16.06 -8.05 7.48
N MET A 95 -16.18 -7.10 8.40
CA MET A 95 -16.14 -7.30 9.84
C MET A 95 -17.49 -7.82 10.37
N SER A 96 -17.46 -8.47 11.54
CA SER A 96 -18.70 -8.91 12.20
C SER A 96 -19.28 -7.82 13.11
N SER A 97 -18.43 -6.91 13.59
CA SER A 97 -18.80 -5.85 14.51
C SER A 97 -17.88 -4.63 14.38
N GLU A 98 -18.35 -3.48 14.85
CA GLU A 98 -17.57 -2.25 14.95
C GLU A 98 -16.34 -2.40 15.87
N SER A 99 -16.43 -3.26 16.89
CA SER A 99 -15.32 -3.53 17.82
C SER A 99 -14.13 -4.21 17.15
N ASP A 100 -14.34 -4.91 16.05
CA ASP A 100 -13.28 -5.61 15.33
C ASP A 100 -12.28 -4.64 14.68
N TYR A 101 -12.72 -3.42 14.34
CA TYR A 101 -11.89 -2.44 13.63
C TYR A 101 -10.57 -2.16 14.35
N ARG A 102 -10.61 -1.91 15.67
CA ARG A 102 -9.40 -1.62 16.46
C ARG A 102 -8.43 -2.79 16.43
N LYS A 103 -8.92 -4.03 16.40
CA LYS A 103 -8.06 -5.21 16.30
C LYS A 103 -7.38 -5.23 14.94
N ILE A 104 -8.13 -5.01 13.86
CA ILE A 104 -7.60 -4.98 12.50
C ILE A 104 -6.58 -3.86 12.33
N GLU A 105 -6.91 -2.64 12.73
CA GLU A 105 -6.03 -1.47 12.64
C GLU A 105 -4.66 -1.70 13.31
N ASN A 106 -4.60 -2.45 14.41
CA ASN A 106 -3.36 -2.71 15.14
C ASN A 106 -2.59 -3.95 14.68
N THR A 107 -3.23 -4.88 13.94
CA THR A 107 -2.64 -6.18 13.61
C THR A 107 -2.45 -6.41 12.12
N ALA A 108 -3.23 -5.71 11.28
CA ALA A 108 -3.18 -5.91 9.85
C ALA A 108 -2.09 -5.05 9.23
N SER A 109 -1.19 -5.70 8.49
CA SER A 109 -0.17 -5.01 7.72
C SER A 109 0.16 -5.81 6.46
N PRO A 110 0.49 -5.14 5.34
CA PRO A 110 1.11 -5.79 4.20
C PRO A 110 2.62 -5.88 4.36
N ASP A 111 3.25 -6.66 3.49
CA ASP A 111 4.70 -6.71 3.24
C ASP A 111 5.21 -5.42 2.54
N ARG A 112 4.78 -4.25 3.03
CA ARG A 112 5.09 -2.93 2.46
C ARG A 112 5.36 -1.89 3.53
N LEU A 113 6.21 -0.92 3.19
CA LEU A 113 6.67 0.11 4.11
C LEU A 113 5.55 1.06 4.57
N LYS A 114 4.64 1.42 3.67
CA LYS A 114 3.47 2.25 3.96
C LYS A 114 2.23 1.68 3.30
N TYR A 115 1.11 1.84 4.00
CA TYR A 115 -0.20 1.33 3.63
C TYR A 115 -1.27 2.12 4.38
N PHE A 116 -2.53 1.89 4.02
CA PHE A 116 -3.68 2.52 4.67
C PHE A 116 -4.62 1.45 5.22
N VAL A 117 -5.06 1.64 6.46
CA VAL A 117 -6.20 0.91 7.04
C VAL A 117 -7.31 1.92 7.25
N LEU A 118 -8.45 1.68 6.61
CA LEU A 118 -9.58 2.60 6.58
C LEU A 118 -10.82 1.92 7.15
N LYS A 119 -11.62 2.69 7.89
CA LYS A 119 -12.89 2.24 8.45
C LYS A 119 -14.06 2.64 7.57
N ASP A 120 -14.88 1.68 7.16
CA ASP A 120 -16.14 1.92 6.42
C ASP A 120 -16.01 2.84 5.21
N ALA A 121 -14.83 2.91 4.60
CA ALA A 121 -14.60 3.68 3.38
C ALA A 121 -15.26 3.01 2.17
N ASN A 122 -15.56 3.79 1.14
CA ASN A 122 -16.10 3.27 -0.11
C ASN A 122 -14.97 2.75 -1.01
N PRO A 123 -14.86 1.44 -1.29
CA PRO A 123 -13.73 0.88 -2.04
C PRO A 123 -13.60 1.42 -3.48
N HIS A 124 -14.69 1.90 -4.07
CA HIS A 124 -14.66 2.49 -5.41
C HIS A 124 -13.85 3.79 -5.51
N GLU A 125 -13.69 4.52 -4.39
CA GLU A 125 -12.89 5.74 -4.32
C GLU A 125 -11.38 5.45 -4.31
N TYR A 126 -11.01 4.23 -3.92
CA TYR A 126 -9.62 3.76 -3.79
C TYR A 126 -9.24 2.76 -4.87
N ARG A 127 -10.05 2.62 -5.93
CA ARG A 127 -9.85 1.59 -6.97
C ARG A 127 -8.49 1.68 -7.68
N ASP A 128 -7.94 2.88 -7.78
CA ASP A 128 -6.68 3.18 -8.46
C ASP A 128 -5.48 3.21 -7.48
N TRP A 129 -5.72 2.89 -6.20
CA TRP A 129 -4.69 2.88 -5.15
C TRP A 129 -4.17 1.45 -4.95
N CYS A 130 -3.08 1.33 -4.19
CA CYS A 130 -2.52 0.05 -3.77
C CYS A 130 -2.18 0.09 -2.28
N CYS A 131 -2.17 -1.07 -1.64
CA CYS A 131 -1.89 -1.24 -0.22
C CYS A 131 -2.92 -0.52 0.66
N VAL A 132 -4.20 -0.64 0.29
CA VAL A 132 -5.34 -0.20 1.08
C VAL A 132 -6.09 -1.41 1.65
N LEU A 133 -6.32 -1.42 2.96
CA LEU A 133 -7.27 -2.30 3.62
C LEU A 133 -8.46 -1.48 4.09
N ILE A 134 -9.65 -1.83 3.62
CA ILE A 134 -10.90 -1.26 4.10
C ILE A 134 -11.58 -2.29 4.98
N ALA A 135 -11.73 -1.97 6.25
CA ALA A 135 -12.45 -2.79 7.22
C ALA A 135 -13.86 -2.19 7.41
N SER A 136 -14.89 -2.94 7.05
CA SER A 136 -16.27 -2.45 7.13
C SER A 136 -17.24 -3.49 7.65
N THR A 137 -18.27 -3.03 8.38
CA THR A 137 -19.41 -3.89 8.77
C THR A 137 -20.39 -4.13 7.61
N ARG A 138 -20.23 -3.42 6.48
CA ARG A 138 -21.10 -3.54 5.31
C ARG A 138 -20.53 -4.54 4.31
N ASP A 139 -21.34 -5.50 3.90
CA ASP A 139 -21.03 -6.33 2.73
C ASP A 139 -21.55 -5.63 1.47
N MET A 140 -20.65 -5.31 0.54
CA MET A 140 -20.98 -4.64 -0.71
C MET A 140 -20.06 -5.10 -1.83
N ASP A 141 -20.46 -4.93 -3.09
CA ASP A 141 -19.57 -5.19 -4.23
C ASP A 141 -18.34 -4.28 -4.21
N VAL A 142 -17.21 -4.79 -4.72
CA VAL A 142 -15.92 -4.10 -4.65
C VAL A 142 -15.23 -4.09 -6.03
N PRO A 143 -14.39 -3.09 -6.34
CA PRO A 143 -13.58 -3.08 -7.55
C PRO A 143 -12.68 -4.31 -7.67
N SER A 144 -12.28 -4.66 -8.89
CA SER A 144 -11.40 -5.80 -9.15
C SER A 144 -10.00 -5.69 -8.52
N THR A 145 -9.58 -4.48 -8.15
CA THR A 145 -8.32 -4.23 -7.43
C THR A 145 -8.41 -4.58 -5.95
N PHE A 146 -9.61 -4.85 -5.43
CA PHE A 146 -9.85 -5.31 -4.07
C PHE A 146 -10.18 -6.79 -4.04
N LYS A 147 -9.55 -7.51 -3.10
CA LYS A 147 -9.99 -8.84 -2.70
C LYS A 147 -10.94 -8.72 -1.51
N LYS A 148 -12.19 -9.14 -1.69
CA LYS A 148 -13.16 -9.22 -0.60
C LYS A 148 -12.86 -10.44 0.28
N VAL A 149 -12.86 -10.24 1.60
CA VAL A 149 -12.60 -11.27 2.61
C VAL A 149 -13.58 -11.10 3.75
N TYR A 150 -14.05 -12.21 4.34
CA TYR A 150 -14.94 -12.15 5.51
C TYR A 150 -14.18 -12.50 6.78
N MET A 151 -14.29 -11.66 7.82
CA MET A 151 -13.59 -11.88 9.08
C MET A 151 -13.94 -13.22 9.74
N ARG A 152 -15.19 -13.67 9.62
CA ARG A 152 -15.64 -14.98 10.10
C ARG A 152 -14.88 -16.16 9.49
N GLU A 153 -14.38 -16.02 8.26
CA GLU A 153 -13.63 -17.06 7.56
C GLU A 153 -12.19 -17.12 8.06
N LEU A 154 -11.59 -15.95 8.32
CA LEU A 154 -10.25 -15.85 8.89
C LEU A 154 -10.18 -16.45 10.30
N VAL A 155 -11.18 -16.17 11.15
CA VAL A 155 -11.21 -16.68 12.52
C VAL A 155 -11.43 -18.20 12.57
N LYS A 156 -12.27 -18.75 11.68
CA LYS A 156 -12.50 -20.20 11.61
C LYS A 156 -11.25 -20.99 11.23
N ASN A 157 -10.40 -20.44 10.36
CA ASN A 157 -9.17 -21.09 9.94
C ASN A 157 -8.05 -21.04 11.01
N ASN A 158 -8.27 -20.30 12.11
CA ASN A 158 -7.35 -20.15 13.23
C ASN A 158 -7.83 -20.91 14.49
N SER A 159 -8.98 -21.60 14.43
CA SER A 159 -9.56 -22.39 15.52
C SER A 159 -9.33 -23.88 15.27
#